data_AF-A0A2N1TQP5-F1
#
_entry.id   AF-A0A2N1TQP5-F1
#
_cell.length_a   1.000
_cell.length_b   1.000
_cell.length_c   1.000
_cell.angle_alpha   90.00
_cell.angle_beta   90.00
_cell.angle_gamma   90.00
#
_symmetry.space_group_name_H-M   'P 1'
#
loop_
_entity.id
_entity.type
_entity.pdbx_description
1 polymer ?
#
loop_
_entity_poly.entity_id
_entity_poly.type
_entity_poly.pdbx_seq_one_letter_code
_entity_poly.pdbx_strand_id
1 'polypeptide(L)'
;MPGNPPPAQPCMRLQLSLCCNPTLMLFCAILFRLNQEHSVRNKMKKLFAVVALFTVIATGTYADEWRGRLNELVGKGYEQVASATARRMPLDTTIIGAVASQIPDWQALARELQNRSFSQPEKRGELQLNHYTGIDGKSRPWVLYVPETYWHKRSTPLLVILHGGVSRAEISEDPTGWASESAFLSLARQNGWFAVFPFGQGGATWWDEVGMSNIRGQLHLVKENFNVDDDRVYLAGFSDGASGGFLHAMLAPDNFAAVVALNGHMGVGSLDGKLPTYVNNMANTPVYAVTTDKDGLYPTAVMSRTIEMAIEAGANVFYRQLAGTHSFDYDKTELPVINRFLDRNPRRVSPVQISWEAGSTNFGRCRWLEIAKILPVKAEPWHVDHNLEMVSDRITIGFMPETASSGVRVGKVLDETFAAKIGLVADDVIIGVNQSKIETLKDLDVAKEGVKRGDQFDLTLMRGAEKIELKGRLPEVELFNLFMRNAPSAKIIARQIGNSVSITGSRAGSLRLFIHPDQFNLAENIVVTYNGTVVFNDIVKPDLSFMLENYLLNRDRKMLPVAKISIDLQ
;
A
#
# COMPACT_ATOMS: atom_id res chain seq x y z
N MET A 1 -63.06 -23.93 -65.68
CA MET A 1 -63.00 -25.28 -66.30
C MET A 1 -61.77 -25.33 -67.20
N PRO A 2 -61.12 -26.49 -67.40
CA PRO A 2 -60.59 -27.49 -66.44
C PRO A 2 -59.10 -27.80 -66.77
N GLY A 3 -58.28 -28.58 -66.04
CA GLY A 3 -58.48 -29.38 -64.83
C GLY A 3 -57.19 -30.12 -64.39
N ASN A 4 -57.16 -30.41 -63.06
CA ASN A 4 -56.70 -31.60 -62.30
C ASN A 4 -55.29 -32.24 -62.46
N PRO A 5 -54.78 -33.03 -61.46
CA PRO A 5 -54.72 -32.91 -59.98
C PRO A 5 -53.28 -33.31 -59.41
N PRO A 6 -53.03 -33.48 -58.07
CA PRO A 6 -51.72 -33.32 -57.38
C PRO A 6 -50.93 -34.66 -57.14
N PRO A 7 -49.71 -34.73 -56.52
CA PRO A 7 -49.56 -34.71 -55.03
C PRO A 7 -48.17 -34.32 -54.41
N ALA A 8 -48.18 -34.19 -53.07
CA ALA A 8 -47.15 -34.51 -52.07
C ALA A 8 -45.88 -33.64 -51.85
N GLN A 9 -45.70 -33.25 -50.58
CA GLN A 9 -44.52 -32.60 -49.99
C GLN A 9 -43.24 -33.47 -50.05
N PRO A 10 -42.03 -32.89 -50.19
CA PRO A 10 -40.79 -33.60 -49.90
C PRO A 10 -40.25 -33.28 -48.49
N CYS A 11 -39.88 -34.36 -47.81
CA CYS A 11 -39.14 -34.39 -46.55
C CYS A 11 -37.72 -33.80 -46.73
N MET A 12 -37.28 -33.03 -45.74
CA MET A 12 -35.96 -32.41 -45.64
C MET A 12 -34.85 -33.49 -45.51
N ARG A 13 -33.89 -33.54 -46.44
CA ARG A 13 -32.64 -34.31 -46.32
C ARG A 13 -31.47 -33.33 -46.22
N LEU A 14 -30.77 -33.33 -45.08
CA LEU A 14 -29.44 -32.74 -44.94
C LEU A 14 -28.43 -33.56 -45.75
N GLN A 15 -27.70 -32.90 -46.66
CA GLN A 15 -26.45 -33.42 -47.22
C GLN A 15 -25.27 -32.89 -46.40
N LEU A 16 -24.44 -33.79 -45.89
CA LEU A 16 -23.09 -33.52 -45.39
C LEU A 16 -22.11 -34.23 -46.33
N SER A 17 -21.34 -33.46 -47.10
CA SER A 17 -20.17 -33.98 -47.83
C SER A 17 -18.93 -33.86 -46.94
N LEU A 18 -18.33 -34.99 -46.58
CA LEU A 18 -17.00 -35.07 -45.96
C LEU A 18 -16.04 -35.67 -47.00
N CYS A 19 -14.99 -34.93 -47.36
CA CYS A 19 -13.86 -35.43 -48.13
C CYS A 19 -13.01 -36.39 -47.29
N CYS A 20 -12.73 -37.56 -47.83
CA CYS A 20 -11.95 -38.65 -47.23
C CYS A 20 -10.43 -38.36 -47.22
N ASN A 21 -9.77 -38.67 -46.10
CA ASN A 21 -8.31 -38.63 -45.96
C ASN A 21 -7.69 -40.01 -46.29
N PRO A 22 -6.73 -40.12 -47.24
CA PRO A 22 -6.15 -41.40 -47.69
C PRO A 22 -5.37 -42.17 -46.60
N THR A 23 -4.97 -41.51 -45.51
CA THR A 23 -4.30 -42.15 -44.36
C THR A 23 -5.24 -43.08 -43.60
N LEU A 24 -6.56 -42.80 -43.63
CA LEU A 24 -7.58 -43.58 -42.93
C LEU A 24 -7.89 -44.90 -43.65
N MET A 25 -7.79 -44.93 -44.98
CA MET A 25 -7.99 -46.15 -45.77
C MET A 25 -6.87 -47.17 -45.59
N LEU A 26 -5.61 -46.70 -45.44
CA LEU A 26 -4.47 -47.58 -45.17
C LEU A 26 -4.58 -48.23 -43.78
N PHE A 27 -5.12 -47.49 -42.80
CA PHE A 27 -5.38 -47.99 -41.45
C PHE A 27 -6.50 -49.05 -41.42
N CYS A 28 -7.57 -48.86 -42.20
CA CYS A 28 -8.66 -49.84 -42.32
C CYS A 28 -8.24 -51.15 -43.01
N ALA A 29 -7.33 -51.08 -44.00
CA ALA A 29 -6.81 -52.28 -44.69
C ALA A 29 -5.91 -53.15 -43.78
N ILE A 30 -5.16 -52.52 -42.88
CA ILE A 30 -4.31 -53.21 -41.88
C ILE A 30 -5.18 -53.87 -40.79
N LEU A 31 -6.26 -53.20 -40.38
CA LEU A 31 -7.21 -53.73 -39.39
C LEU A 31 -7.98 -54.96 -39.87
N PHE A 32 -8.25 -55.08 -41.18
CA PHE A 32 -8.95 -56.24 -41.74
C PHE A 32 -8.06 -57.50 -41.82
N ARG A 33 -6.74 -57.34 -41.98
CA ARG A 33 -5.78 -58.47 -42.03
C ARG A 33 -5.42 -59.04 -40.65
N LEU A 34 -5.54 -58.26 -39.58
CA LEU A 34 -5.17 -58.69 -38.22
C LEU A 34 -6.30 -59.45 -37.48
N ASN A 35 -7.49 -59.59 -38.08
CA ASN A 35 -8.67 -60.18 -37.45
C ASN A 35 -8.83 -61.70 -37.71
N GLN A 36 -7.82 -62.38 -38.26
CA GLN A 36 -7.87 -63.80 -38.64
C GLN A 36 -7.04 -64.73 -37.74
N GLU A 37 -6.37 -64.24 -36.69
CA GLU A 37 -5.57 -65.10 -35.80
C GLU A 37 -6.09 -65.16 -34.36
N HIS A 38 -6.44 -66.37 -33.94
CA HIS A 38 -7.30 -66.67 -32.81
C HIS A 38 -6.63 -66.66 -31.42
N SER A 39 -5.46 -66.01 -31.27
CA SER A 39 -4.62 -66.08 -30.05
C SER A 39 -4.26 -64.74 -29.38
N VAL A 40 -4.99 -63.65 -29.63
CA VAL A 40 -4.74 -62.35 -28.93
C VAL A 40 -6.03 -61.63 -28.52
N ARG A 41 -7.08 -62.38 -28.15
CA ARG A 41 -8.41 -61.78 -27.90
C ARG A 41 -8.60 -61.13 -26.52
N ASN A 42 -7.72 -61.39 -25.54
CA ASN A 42 -7.84 -60.84 -24.18
C ASN A 42 -6.79 -59.79 -23.78
N LYS A 43 -5.66 -59.66 -24.50
CA LYS A 43 -4.67 -58.59 -24.24
C LYS A 43 -4.93 -57.31 -25.05
N MET A 44 -5.62 -57.37 -26.20
CA MET A 44 -5.92 -56.20 -27.03
C MET A 44 -7.15 -55.39 -26.61
N LYS A 45 -8.13 -55.97 -25.89
CA LYS A 45 -9.30 -55.22 -25.40
C LYS A 45 -8.94 -54.17 -24.34
N LYS A 46 -7.87 -54.41 -23.55
CA LYS A 46 -7.34 -53.42 -22.59
C LYS A 46 -6.52 -52.32 -23.25
N LEU A 47 -5.91 -52.58 -24.41
CA LEU A 47 -5.12 -51.59 -25.15
C LEU A 47 -6.00 -50.65 -26.01
N PHE A 48 -7.10 -51.16 -26.58
CA PHE A 48 -8.04 -50.35 -27.36
C PHE A 48 -8.95 -49.44 -26.52
N ALA A 49 -9.23 -49.80 -25.25
CA ALA A 49 -9.90 -48.89 -24.32
C ALA A 49 -8.99 -47.72 -23.87
N VAL A 50 -7.67 -47.91 -23.94
CA VAL A 50 -6.69 -46.86 -23.63
C VAL A 50 -6.45 -45.96 -24.84
N VAL A 51 -6.46 -46.46 -26.07
CA VAL A 51 -6.20 -45.63 -27.27
C VAL A 51 -7.46 -44.92 -27.80
N ALA A 52 -8.66 -45.49 -27.67
CA ALA A 52 -9.91 -44.81 -28.04
C ALA A 52 -10.33 -43.70 -27.03
N LEU A 53 -9.73 -43.68 -25.84
CA LEU A 53 -9.82 -42.56 -24.89
C LEU A 53 -8.88 -41.39 -25.29
N PHE A 54 -7.95 -41.61 -26.23
CA PHE A 54 -6.92 -40.63 -26.62
C PHE A 54 -7.17 -39.96 -27.98
N THR A 55 -8.33 -40.14 -28.62
CA THR A 55 -8.59 -39.51 -29.94
C THR A 55 -9.95 -38.83 -30.13
N VAL A 56 -10.74 -38.59 -29.07
CA VAL A 56 -11.96 -37.76 -29.14
C VAL A 56 -12.04 -36.66 -28.06
N ILE A 57 -10.97 -36.41 -27.31
CA ILE A 57 -10.89 -35.24 -26.40
C ILE A 57 -9.53 -34.55 -26.58
N ALA A 58 -9.29 -33.98 -27.77
CA ALA A 58 -7.98 -33.37 -28.08
C ALA A 58 -8.05 -31.88 -28.46
N THR A 59 -9.15 -31.20 -28.14
CA THR A 59 -9.22 -29.73 -28.26
C THR A 59 -9.82 -29.03 -27.03
N GLY A 60 -10.32 -29.77 -26.04
CA GLY A 60 -11.07 -29.21 -24.90
C GLY A 60 -10.46 -29.35 -23.51
N THR A 61 -9.40 -30.16 -23.30
CA THR A 61 -8.90 -30.46 -21.93
C THR A 61 -7.65 -29.68 -21.52
N TYR A 62 -6.77 -29.31 -22.45
CA TYR A 62 -5.55 -28.54 -22.10
C TYR A 62 -5.82 -27.06 -21.78
N ALA A 63 -6.89 -26.48 -22.34
CA ALA A 63 -7.20 -25.06 -22.14
C ALA A 63 -7.67 -24.73 -20.71
N ASP A 64 -8.16 -25.73 -19.97
CA ASP A 64 -8.72 -25.54 -18.62
C ASP A 64 -7.77 -25.98 -17.49
N GLU A 65 -6.78 -26.83 -17.75
CA GLU A 65 -5.85 -27.31 -16.71
C GLU A 65 -4.98 -26.20 -16.12
N TRP A 66 -4.41 -25.31 -16.97
CA TRP A 66 -3.55 -24.23 -16.48
C TRP A 66 -4.35 -23.19 -15.67
N ARG A 67 -5.62 -22.94 -16.03
CA ARG A 67 -6.53 -22.08 -15.26
C ARG A 67 -6.78 -22.64 -13.87
N GLY A 68 -7.00 -23.96 -13.77
CA GLY A 68 -7.14 -24.65 -12.49
C GLY A 68 -5.93 -24.45 -11.58
N ARG A 69 -4.71 -24.67 -12.11
CA ARG A 69 -3.46 -24.48 -11.35
C ARG A 69 -3.17 -23.02 -11.03
N LEU A 70 -3.49 -22.10 -11.93
CA LEU A 70 -3.39 -20.66 -11.68
C LEU A 70 -4.33 -20.25 -10.54
N ASN A 71 -5.60 -20.69 -10.59
CA ASN A 71 -6.57 -20.41 -9.54
C ASN A 71 -6.14 -21.03 -8.20
N GLU A 72 -5.58 -22.23 -8.21
CA GLU A 72 -5.00 -22.85 -7.02
C GLU A 72 -3.83 -22.03 -6.47
N LEU A 73 -2.89 -21.58 -7.31
CA LEU A 73 -1.76 -20.75 -6.90
C LEU A 73 -2.19 -19.38 -6.37
N VAL A 74 -3.11 -18.71 -7.05
CA VAL A 74 -3.59 -17.39 -6.65
C VAL A 74 -4.41 -17.48 -5.36
N GLY A 75 -5.20 -18.55 -5.21
CA GLY A 75 -5.94 -18.87 -3.98
C GLY A 75 -5.07 -19.40 -2.84
N LYS A 76 -3.83 -19.86 -3.11
CA LYS A 76 -2.83 -20.15 -2.08
C LYS A 76 -2.37 -18.83 -1.46
N GLY A 77 -2.77 -18.61 -0.22
CA GLY A 77 -2.50 -17.39 0.53
C GLY A 77 -3.20 -17.41 1.89
N TYR A 78 -3.81 -16.28 2.27
CA TYR A 78 -4.57 -16.19 3.50
C TYR A 78 -5.87 -17.02 3.42
N GLU A 79 -6.10 -17.90 4.39
CA GLU A 79 -7.26 -18.79 4.39
C GLU A 79 -8.58 -18.02 4.56
N GLN A 80 -8.62 -16.94 5.37
CA GLN A 80 -9.80 -16.08 5.58
C GLN A 80 -9.41 -14.66 6.07
N VAL A 81 -10.26 -13.65 5.81
CA VAL A 81 -10.07 -12.25 6.25
C VAL A 81 -10.10 -12.11 7.78
N ALA A 82 -10.88 -12.94 8.47
CA ALA A 82 -11.12 -12.86 9.92
C ALA A 82 -9.87 -13.10 10.76
N SER A 83 -8.97 -13.99 10.31
CA SER A 83 -7.71 -14.29 10.98
C SER A 83 -6.63 -14.62 9.96
N ALA A 84 -5.59 -13.79 9.90
CA ALA A 84 -4.56 -13.86 8.88
C ALA A 84 -3.16 -13.67 9.50
N THR A 85 -2.12 -14.25 8.89
CA THR A 85 -0.73 -14.19 9.38
C THR A 85 0.22 -13.78 8.28
N ALA A 86 1.02 -12.74 8.51
CA ALA A 86 1.97 -12.19 7.53
C ALA A 86 2.97 -13.24 6.99
N ARG A 87 3.40 -14.18 7.85
CA ARG A 87 4.35 -15.25 7.49
C ARG A 87 3.81 -16.26 6.46
N ARG A 88 2.51 -16.25 6.15
CA ARG A 88 1.89 -17.13 5.14
C ARG A 88 1.93 -16.58 3.71
N MET A 89 2.70 -15.52 3.45
CA MET A 89 2.94 -15.01 2.09
C MET A 89 4.28 -15.46 1.45
N PRO A 90 4.73 -16.75 1.49
CA PRO A 90 5.91 -17.12 0.73
C PRO A 90 5.59 -17.17 -0.76
N LEU A 91 6.34 -16.39 -1.55
CA LEU A 91 6.44 -16.60 -2.99
C LEU A 91 7.34 -17.80 -3.24
N ASP A 92 6.77 -18.97 -3.53
CA ASP A 92 7.57 -20.08 -4.05
C ASP A 92 7.79 -19.88 -5.55
N THR A 93 8.97 -19.35 -5.89
CA THR A 93 9.35 -19.08 -7.29
C THR A 93 9.37 -20.34 -8.16
N THR A 94 9.56 -21.52 -7.57
CA THR A 94 9.54 -22.80 -8.28
C THR A 94 8.12 -23.15 -8.70
N ILE A 95 7.15 -23.02 -7.79
CA ILE A 95 5.73 -23.24 -8.09
C ILE A 95 5.24 -22.19 -9.09
N ILE A 96 5.62 -20.92 -8.90
CA ILE A 96 5.26 -19.83 -9.82
C ILE A 96 5.77 -20.15 -11.24
N GLY A 97 7.04 -20.53 -11.40
CA GLY A 97 7.61 -20.89 -12.69
C GLY A 97 6.91 -22.10 -13.33
N ALA A 98 6.57 -23.12 -12.53
CA ALA A 98 5.85 -24.29 -13.00
C ALA A 98 4.45 -23.96 -13.52
N VAL A 99 3.70 -23.08 -12.83
CA VAL A 99 2.39 -22.60 -13.30
C VAL A 99 2.55 -21.71 -14.53
N ALA A 100 3.47 -20.74 -14.49
CA ALA A 100 3.74 -19.81 -15.58
C ALA A 100 4.05 -20.53 -16.90
N SER A 101 4.83 -21.62 -16.86
CA SER A 101 5.21 -22.41 -18.04
C SER A 101 4.04 -23.08 -18.77
N GLN A 102 2.87 -23.20 -18.12
CA GLN A 102 1.67 -23.80 -18.70
C GLN A 102 0.72 -22.77 -19.31
N ILE A 103 0.96 -21.48 -19.08
CA ILE A 103 0.10 -20.41 -19.56
C ILE A 103 0.48 -20.06 -21.01
N PRO A 104 -0.48 -19.96 -21.95
CA PRO A 104 -0.17 -19.79 -23.37
C PRO A 104 0.62 -18.52 -23.70
N ASP A 105 0.20 -17.38 -23.16
CA ASP A 105 0.79 -16.07 -23.40
C ASP A 105 0.42 -15.08 -22.27
N TRP A 106 1.04 -13.90 -22.32
CA TRP A 106 0.84 -12.87 -21.30
C TRP A 106 -0.56 -12.25 -21.36
N GLN A 107 -1.18 -12.22 -22.53
CA GLN A 107 -2.54 -11.71 -22.69
C GLN A 107 -3.55 -12.64 -22.03
N ALA A 108 -3.35 -13.95 -22.10
CA ALA A 108 -4.15 -14.94 -21.41
C ALA A 108 -4.02 -14.78 -19.90
N LEU A 109 -2.79 -14.67 -19.38
CA LEU A 109 -2.56 -14.40 -17.96
C LEU A 109 -3.24 -13.10 -17.51
N ALA A 110 -2.98 -11.99 -18.22
CA ALA A 110 -3.54 -10.68 -17.88
C ALA A 110 -5.08 -10.72 -17.86
N ARG A 111 -5.72 -11.35 -18.85
CA ARG A 111 -7.18 -11.52 -18.88
C ARG A 111 -7.71 -12.30 -17.68
N GLU A 112 -7.07 -13.40 -17.28
CA GLU A 112 -7.51 -14.18 -16.12
C GLU A 112 -7.34 -13.39 -14.81
N LEU A 113 -6.21 -12.72 -14.61
CA LEU A 113 -5.97 -11.91 -13.42
C LEU A 113 -6.91 -10.70 -13.32
N GLN A 114 -7.16 -10.01 -14.44
CA GLN A 114 -8.04 -8.85 -14.49
C GLN A 114 -9.51 -9.22 -14.28
N ASN A 115 -9.94 -10.35 -14.85
CA ASN A 115 -11.33 -10.83 -14.78
C ASN A 115 -11.57 -11.84 -13.66
N ARG A 116 -10.74 -11.83 -12.60
CA ARG A 116 -10.97 -12.65 -11.42
C ARG A 116 -12.40 -12.49 -10.90
N SER A 117 -12.98 -13.63 -10.55
CA SER A 117 -14.28 -13.67 -9.90
C SER A 117 -14.13 -13.55 -8.39
N PHE A 118 -15.04 -12.81 -7.77
CA PHE A 118 -15.10 -12.62 -6.32
C PHE A 118 -16.44 -13.11 -5.80
N SER A 119 -16.46 -13.55 -4.55
CA SER A 119 -17.69 -13.96 -3.87
C SER A 119 -18.45 -12.74 -3.34
N GLN A 120 -19.78 -12.84 -3.30
CA GLN A 120 -20.62 -11.87 -2.60
C GLN A 120 -20.62 -12.21 -1.10
N PRO A 121 -20.06 -11.39 -0.21
CA PRO A 121 -20.03 -11.69 1.23
C PRO A 121 -21.44 -11.53 1.81
N GLU A 122 -21.86 -12.39 2.75
CA GLU A 122 -23.17 -12.25 3.41
C GLU A 122 -23.24 -10.97 4.25
N LYS A 123 -22.19 -10.69 5.03
CA LYS A 123 -22.07 -9.51 5.90
C LYS A 123 -21.64 -8.28 5.11
N ARG A 124 -22.52 -7.27 5.05
CA ARG A 124 -22.31 -5.96 4.42
C ARG A 124 -23.08 -4.90 5.20
N GLY A 125 -22.66 -3.63 5.09
CA GLY A 125 -23.30 -2.52 5.79
C GLY A 125 -22.93 -2.39 7.27
N GLU A 126 -22.16 -3.34 7.82
CA GLU A 126 -21.71 -3.38 9.21
C GLU A 126 -20.17 -3.37 9.32
N LEU A 127 -19.66 -2.96 10.49
CA LEU A 127 -18.24 -3.02 10.82
C LEU A 127 -17.86 -4.44 11.27
N GLN A 128 -16.74 -4.94 10.76
CA GLN A 128 -16.25 -6.28 11.02
C GLN A 128 -14.91 -6.19 11.74
N LEU A 129 -14.87 -6.64 13.00
CA LEU A 129 -13.63 -6.77 13.76
C LEU A 129 -12.89 -8.03 13.31
N ASN A 130 -11.65 -7.86 12.88
CA ASN A 130 -10.77 -8.93 12.40
C ASN A 130 -9.43 -8.86 13.13
N HIS A 131 -8.60 -9.89 12.98
CA HIS A 131 -7.26 -9.94 13.56
C HIS A 131 -6.19 -10.26 12.51
N TYR A 132 -5.07 -9.56 12.59
CA TYR A 132 -3.91 -9.75 11.73
C TYR A 132 -2.67 -9.99 12.58
N THR A 133 -2.03 -11.16 12.37
CA THR A 133 -0.75 -11.50 13.01
C THR A 133 0.39 -10.95 12.16
N GLY A 134 1.07 -9.93 12.68
CA GLY A 134 2.17 -9.25 12.00
C GLY A 134 3.42 -10.10 11.85
N ILE A 135 4.43 -9.54 11.16
CA ILE A 135 5.73 -10.20 10.97
C ILE A 135 6.47 -10.45 12.29
N ASP A 136 6.18 -9.63 13.30
CA ASP A 136 6.64 -9.75 14.68
C ASP A 136 5.94 -10.88 15.47
N GLY A 137 4.99 -11.58 14.85
CA GLY A 137 4.23 -12.66 15.46
C GLY A 137 3.13 -12.20 16.42
N LYS A 138 2.87 -10.90 16.55
CA LYS A 138 1.81 -10.36 17.40
C LYS A 138 0.52 -10.15 16.62
N SER A 139 -0.59 -10.63 17.18
CA SER A 139 -1.93 -10.40 16.66
C SER A 139 -2.42 -9.00 17.03
N ARG A 140 -2.96 -8.26 16.06
CA ARG A 140 -3.55 -6.93 16.24
C ARG A 140 -4.94 -6.86 15.62
N PRO A 141 -5.89 -6.16 16.25
CA PRO A 141 -7.20 -5.94 15.65
C PRO A 141 -7.07 -5.02 14.44
N TRP A 142 -8.01 -5.17 13.53
CA TRP A 142 -8.30 -4.20 12.47
C TRP A 142 -9.78 -4.28 12.13
N VAL A 143 -10.36 -3.18 11.69
CA VAL A 143 -11.80 -3.13 11.37
C VAL A 143 -11.98 -2.97 9.87
N LEU A 144 -12.87 -3.78 9.29
CA LEU A 144 -13.28 -3.71 7.89
C LEU A 144 -14.75 -3.29 7.81
N TYR A 145 -15.04 -2.29 6.98
CA TYR A 145 -16.38 -1.99 6.51
C TYR A 145 -16.51 -2.44 5.06
N VAL A 146 -17.46 -3.34 4.80
CA VAL A 146 -17.91 -3.68 3.45
C VAL A 146 -19.20 -2.92 3.18
N PRO A 147 -19.27 -2.07 2.14
CA PRO A 147 -20.46 -1.25 1.91
C PRO A 147 -21.68 -2.12 1.60
N GLU A 148 -22.86 -1.70 2.04
CA GLU A 148 -24.12 -2.41 1.78
C GLU A 148 -24.37 -2.57 0.27
N THR A 149 -23.95 -1.55 -0.50
CA THR A 149 -24.04 -1.48 -1.96
C THR A 149 -22.95 -2.28 -2.69
N TYR A 150 -22.04 -2.96 -1.99
CA TYR A 150 -21.00 -3.77 -2.61
C TYR A 150 -21.62 -4.86 -3.49
N TRP A 151 -21.13 -4.96 -4.72
CA TRP A 151 -21.48 -6.02 -5.66
C TRP A 151 -20.22 -6.59 -6.29
N HIS A 152 -19.97 -7.89 -6.10
CA HIS A 152 -18.73 -8.57 -6.50
C HIS A 152 -18.36 -8.45 -8.00
N LYS A 153 -19.29 -8.06 -8.87
CA LYS A 153 -19.02 -7.84 -10.31
C LYS A 153 -18.63 -6.40 -10.65
N ARG A 154 -18.69 -5.47 -9.69
CA ARG A 154 -18.28 -4.06 -9.86
C ARG A 154 -17.11 -3.76 -8.93
N SER A 155 -16.02 -3.25 -9.51
CA SER A 155 -14.88 -2.76 -8.74
C SER A 155 -15.30 -1.58 -7.86
N THR A 156 -14.93 -1.63 -6.58
CA THR A 156 -15.37 -0.68 -5.55
C THR A 156 -14.16 0.00 -4.90
N PRO A 157 -14.11 1.34 -4.79
CA PRO A 157 -13.01 2.04 -4.12
C PRO A 157 -12.83 1.65 -2.65
N LEU A 158 -11.64 1.91 -2.12
CA LEU A 158 -11.26 1.57 -0.76
C LEU A 158 -10.58 2.75 -0.07
N LEU A 159 -10.95 3.03 1.16
CA LEU A 159 -10.32 4.02 2.02
C LEU A 159 -9.64 3.35 3.23
N VAL A 160 -8.32 3.46 3.33
CA VAL A 160 -7.56 3.06 4.53
C VAL A 160 -7.48 4.27 5.47
N ILE A 161 -7.78 4.07 6.76
CA ILE A 161 -7.92 5.15 7.74
C ILE A 161 -7.00 4.89 8.92
N LEU A 162 -5.98 5.73 9.08
CA LEU A 162 -4.97 5.62 10.12
C LEU A 162 -5.32 6.52 11.33
N HIS A 163 -5.30 5.93 12.53
CA HIS A 163 -5.51 6.67 13.78
C HIS A 163 -4.23 7.38 14.26
N GLY A 164 -4.40 8.32 15.19
CA GLY A 164 -3.31 9.00 15.90
C GLY A 164 -2.85 8.27 17.17
N GLY A 165 -1.75 8.70 17.78
CA GLY A 165 -1.30 8.21 19.09
C GLY A 165 -0.72 6.80 19.04
N VAL A 166 0.01 6.45 17.98
CA VAL A 166 0.48 5.07 17.75
C VAL A 166 1.69 4.67 18.58
N SER A 167 2.34 5.60 19.29
CA SER A 167 3.48 5.28 20.14
C SER A 167 3.09 4.69 21.51
N ARG A 168 1.80 4.47 21.77
CA ARG A 168 1.29 3.87 23.01
C ARG A 168 1.61 2.38 23.07
N ALA A 169 1.83 1.84 24.27
CA ALA A 169 2.11 0.41 24.44
C ALA A 169 0.91 -0.46 24.06
N GLU A 170 -0.28 -0.08 24.51
CA GLU A 170 -1.52 -0.83 24.30
C GLU A 170 -2.34 -0.30 23.13
N ILE A 171 -3.07 -1.21 22.47
CA ILE A 171 -4.08 -0.89 21.45
C ILE A 171 -5.37 -0.46 22.13
N SER A 172 -6.19 0.36 21.46
CA SER A 172 -7.55 0.69 21.91
C SER A 172 -8.33 -0.56 22.35
N GLU A 173 -8.98 -0.50 23.51
CA GLU A 173 -9.81 -1.59 24.03
C GLU A 173 -11.11 -1.76 23.22
N ASP A 174 -11.56 -0.73 22.49
CA ASP A 174 -12.71 -0.80 21.57
C ASP A 174 -12.35 -0.31 20.15
N PRO A 175 -11.76 -1.18 19.32
CA PRO A 175 -11.44 -0.85 17.92
C PRO A 175 -12.67 -0.52 17.07
N THR A 176 -13.78 -1.20 17.33
CA THR A 176 -15.04 -1.04 16.59
C THR A 176 -15.75 0.26 16.92
N GLY A 177 -15.79 0.65 18.19
CA GLY A 177 -16.32 1.93 18.63
C GLY A 177 -15.56 3.08 17.98
N TRP A 178 -14.22 3.05 18.04
CA TRP A 178 -13.39 4.06 17.37
C TRP A 178 -13.66 4.16 15.85
N ALA A 179 -13.75 3.02 15.15
CA ALA A 179 -14.08 3.01 13.73
C ALA A 179 -15.49 3.57 13.45
N SER A 180 -16.45 3.30 14.34
CA SER A 180 -17.84 3.75 14.21
C SER A 180 -18.01 5.27 14.35
N GLU A 181 -17.15 5.91 15.15
CA GLU A 181 -17.13 7.36 15.38
C GLU A 181 -16.31 8.12 14.33
N SER A 182 -15.59 7.41 13.45
CA SER A 182 -14.77 8.03 12.43
C SER A 182 -15.60 8.78 11.40
N ALA A 183 -15.34 10.08 11.23
CA ALA A 183 -15.93 10.89 10.18
C ALA A 183 -15.66 10.34 8.76
N PHE A 184 -14.53 9.64 8.58
CA PHE A 184 -14.21 8.95 7.32
C PHE A 184 -15.07 7.71 7.05
N LEU A 185 -15.65 7.07 8.08
CA LEU A 185 -16.65 6.02 7.88
C LEU A 185 -17.91 6.60 7.24
N SER A 186 -18.36 7.77 7.66
CA SER A 186 -19.49 8.48 7.06
C SER A 186 -19.26 8.77 5.58
N LEU A 187 -18.05 9.20 5.24
CA LEU A 187 -17.63 9.41 3.85
C LEU A 187 -17.66 8.10 3.04
N ALA A 188 -17.11 7.01 3.58
CA ALA A 188 -17.13 5.70 2.93
C ALA A 188 -18.56 5.17 2.72
N ARG A 189 -19.43 5.31 3.72
CA ARG A 189 -20.86 4.96 3.63
C ARG A 189 -21.57 5.74 2.52
N GLN A 190 -21.38 7.06 2.48
CA GLN A 190 -22.00 7.93 1.49
C GLN A 190 -21.63 7.56 0.05
N ASN A 191 -20.37 7.16 -0.18
CA ASN A 191 -19.88 6.84 -1.51
C ASN A 191 -19.94 5.33 -1.85
N GLY A 192 -20.36 4.48 -0.90
CA GLY A 192 -20.36 3.03 -1.08
C GLY A 192 -18.96 2.45 -1.24
N TRP A 193 -17.99 2.92 -0.44
CA TRP A 193 -16.60 2.47 -0.47
C TRP A 193 -16.30 1.48 0.65
N PHE A 194 -15.29 0.63 0.44
CA PHE A 194 -14.67 -0.10 1.54
C PHE A 194 -14.00 0.89 2.50
N ALA A 195 -14.01 0.59 3.80
CA ALA A 195 -13.18 1.27 4.78
C ALA A 195 -12.34 0.26 5.57
N VAL A 196 -11.04 0.50 5.70
CA VAL A 196 -10.11 -0.33 6.44
C VAL A 196 -9.50 0.51 7.55
N PHE A 197 -9.56 0.02 8.78
CA PHE A 197 -9.03 0.69 9.96
C PHE A 197 -7.94 -0.20 10.61
N PRO A 198 -6.67 -0.05 10.18
CA PRO A 198 -5.55 -0.69 10.85
C PRO A 198 -5.32 -0.09 12.24
N PHE A 199 -4.79 -0.89 13.17
CA PHE A 199 -4.34 -0.41 14.48
C PHE A 199 -2.83 -0.53 14.65
N GLY A 200 -2.23 0.57 15.10
CA GLY A 200 -0.82 0.73 15.39
C GLY A 200 -0.58 0.91 16.89
N GLN A 201 0.61 0.53 17.33
CA GLN A 201 1.07 0.66 18.72
C GLN A 201 2.60 0.76 18.72
N GLY A 202 3.22 1.01 19.88
CA GLY A 202 4.67 0.99 20.04
C GLY A 202 5.28 -0.32 19.52
N GLY A 203 6.29 -0.21 18.65
CA GLY A 203 6.88 -1.36 17.94
C GLY A 203 6.12 -1.82 16.69
N ALA A 204 5.02 -1.16 16.35
CA ALA A 204 4.27 -1.31 15.10
C ALA A 204 3.61 0.02 14.71
N THR A 205 4.34 1.13 14.84
CA THR A 205 3.86 2.45 14.43
C THR A 205 3.76 2.53 12.91
N TRP A 206 3.16 3.59 12.39
CA TRP A 206 3.06 3.82 10.94
C TRP A 206 4.40 4.01 10.25
N TRP A 207 5.47 4.26 11.00
CA TRP A 207 6.84 4.44 10.53
C TRP A 207 7.79 3.31 10.95
N ASP A 208 7.25 2.19 11.45
CA ASP A 208 8.01 0.96 11.68
C ASP A 208 7.71 -0.09 10.60
N GLU A 209 8.65 -0.99 10.33
CA GLU A 209 8.47 -2.08 9.36
C GLU A 209 7.23 -2.94 9.68
N VAL A 210 7.00 -3.24 10.96
CA VAL A 210 5.85 -4.03 11.41
C VAL A 210 4.53 -3.33 11.07
N GLY A 211 4.38 -2.05 11.41
CA GLY A 211 3.14 -1.31 11.15
C GLY A 211 2.90 -1.09 9.65
N MET A 212 3.94 -0.72 8.90
CA MET A 212 3.85 -0.61 7.44
C MET A 212 3.49 -1.94 6.78
N SER A 213 4.05 -3.06 7.26
CA SER A 213 3.72 -4.40 6.76
C SER A 213 2.30 -4.82 7.12
N ASN A 214 1.78 -4.44 8.29
CA ASN A 214 0.40 -4.72 8.68
C ASN A 214 -0.59 -4.01 7.75
N ILE A 215 -0.36 -2.73 7.44
CA ILE A 215 -1.18 -1.97 6.49
C ILE A 215 -1.19 -2.66 5.12
N ARG A 216 0.00 -3.00 4.58
CA ARG A 216 0.11 -3.69 3.28
C ARG A 216 -0.57 -5.06 3.29
N GLY A 217 -0.39 -5.84 4.35
CA GLY A 217 -0.98 -7.16 4.49
C GLY A 217 -2.51 -7.12 4.57
N GLN A 218 -3.06 -6.16 5.30
CA GLN A 218 -4.51 -5.95 5.39
C GLN A 218 -5.09 -5.47 4.05
N LEU A 219 -4.42 -4.55 3.36
CA LEU A 219 -4.83 -4.15 2.01
C LEU A 219 -4.81 -5.32 1.04
N HIS A 220 -3.76 -6.14 1.08
CA HIS A 220 -3.62 -7.36 0.28
C HIS A 220 -4.77 -8.34 0.55
N LEU A 221 -5.14 -8.56 1.82
CA LEU A 221 -6.27 -9.40 2.22
C LEU A 221 -7.59 -8.93 1.60
N VAL A 222 -7.85 -7.62 1.64
CA VAL A 222 -9.09 -7.06 1.10
C VAL A 222 -9.09 -7.19 -0.43
N LYS A 223 -7.98 -6.91 -1.11
CA LYS A 223 -7.86 -7.10 -2.57
C LYS A 223 -7.96 -8.56 -3.02
N GLU A 224 -7.56 -9.50 -2.15
CA GLU A 224 -7.69 -10.93 -2.44
C GLU A 224 -9.14 -11.40 -2.38
N ASN A 225 -9.92 -10.88 -1.43
CA ASN A 225 -11.27 -11.39 -1.13
C ASN A 225 -12.39 -10.57 -1.79
N PHE A 226 -12.10 -9.33 -2.22
CA PHE A 226 -13.10 -8.41 -2.75
C PHE A 226 -12.65 -7.73 -4.04
N ASN A 227 -13.63 -7.38 -4.88
CA ASN A 227 -13.42 -6.65 -6.12
C ASN A 227 -13.15 -5.17 -5.82
N VAL A 228 -11.93 -4.87 -5.39
CA VAL A 228 -11.47 -3.50 -5.12
C VAL A 228 -11.07 -2.81 -6.43
N ASP A 229 -11.39 -1.53 -6.57
CA ASP A 229 -10.84 -0.68 -7.62
C ASP A 229 -9.39 -0.30 -7.25
N ASP A 230 -8.42 -1.00 -7.86
CA ASP A 230 -6.99 -0.85 -7.57
C ASP A 230 -6.44 0.56 -7.82
N ASP A 231 -7.10 1.35 -8.67
CA ASP A 231 -6.71 2.73 -8.95
C ASP A 231 -7.45 3.75 -8.06
N ARG A 232 -8.32 3.27 -7.16
CA ARG A 232 -9.03 4.10 -6.16
C ARG A 232 -8.90 3.52 -4.76
N VAL A 233 -7.66 3.20 -4.40
CA VAL A 233 -7.25 2.90 -3.02
C VAL A 233 -6.67 4.16 -2.41
N TYR A 234 -7.35 4.73 -1.43
CA TYR A 234 -6.97 5.99 -0.78
C TYR A 234 -6.47 5.75 0.64
N LEU A 235 -5.64 6.66 1.13
CA LEU A 235 -5.20 6.69 2.52
C LEU A 235 -5.66 7.98 3.18
N ALA A 236 -6.24 7.91 4.37
CA ALA A 236 -6.55 9.06 5.19
C ALA A 236 -5.97 8.86 6.59
N GLY A 237 -5.58 9.96 7.23
CA GLY A 237 -5.07 9.91 8.60
C GLY A 237 -5.19 11.24 9.31
N PHE A 238 -5.21 11.16 10.63
CA PHE A 238 -5.22 12.29 11.54
C PHE A 238 -4.06 12.17 12.55
N SER A 239 -3.40 13.28 12.90
CA SER A 239 -2.27 13.27 13.85
C SER A 239 -1.15 12.33 13.39
N ASP A 240 -0.72 11.36 14.20
CA ASP A 240 0.26 10.35 13.75
C ASP A 240 -0.19 9.61 12.48
N GLY A 241 -1.49 9.38 12.30
CA GLY A 241 -2.03 8.81 11.07
C GLY A 241 -1.79 9.70 9.84
N ALA A 242 -1.84 11.02 10.01
CA ALA A 242 -1.50 11.98 8.96
C ALA A 242 0.02 11.98 8.70
N SER A 243 0.84 11.89 9.75
CA SER A 243 2.29 11.71 9.62
C SER A 243 2.65 10.43 8.86
N GLY A 244 1.97 9.32 9.15
CA GLY A 244 2.05 8.07 8.38
C GLY A 244 1.57 8.23 6.93
N GLY A 245 0.55 9.06 6.70
CA GLY A 245 0.10 9.45 5.36
C GLY A 245 1.20 10.13 4.54
N PHE A 246 1.83 11.17 5.08
CA PHE A 246 2.98 11.83 4.44
C PHE A 246 4.11 10.85 4.15
N LEU A 247 4.45 9.98 5.12
CA LEU A 247 5.46 8.95 4.96
C LEU A 247 5.15 8.02 3.77
N HIS A 248 3.93 7.48 3.71
CA HIS A 248 3.51 6.59 2.63
C HIS A 248 3.54 7.28 1.26
N ALA A 249 3.17 8.57 1.17
CA ALA A 249 3.29 9.34 -0.06
C ALA A 249 4.75 9.53 -0.50
N MET A 250 5.69 9.57 0.43
CA MET A 250 7.12 9.73 0.15
C MET A 250 7.87 8.41 -0.12
N LEU A 251 7.37 7.26 0.35
CA LEU A 251 8.07 5.97 0.25
C LEU A 251 7.37 4.89 -0.58
N ALA A 252 6.04 4.93 -0.66
CA ALA A 252 5.24 3.82 -1.20
C ALA A 252 4.12 4.31 -2.14
N PRO A 253 4.46 5.01 -3.23
CA PRO A 253 3.49 5.66 -4.11
C PRO A 253 2.59 4.65 -4.84
N ASP A 254 3.01 3.39 -4.95
CA ASP A 254 2.28 2.34 -5.67
C ASP A 254 1.02 1.86 -4.93
N ASN A 255 0.98 1.99 -3.60
CA ASN A 255 -0.11 1.46 -2.79
C ASN A 255 -1.38 2.33 -2.81
N PHE A 256 -1.22 3.64 -3.02
CA PHE A 256 -2.30 4.61 -2.83
C PHE A 256 -2.42 5.57 -4.03
N ALA A 257 -3.66 5.87 -4.39
CA ALA A 257 -4.04 6.81 -5.43
C ALA A 257 -3.88 8.26 -4.95
N ALA A 258 -4.27 8.54 -3.71
CA ALA A 258 -4.16 9.84 -3.05
C ALA A 258 -4.13 9.66 -1.52
N VAL A 259 -3.59 10.65 -0.83
CA VAL A 259 -3.47 10.69 0.64
C VAL A 259 -4.20 11.90 1.21
N VAL A 260 -4.87 11.74 2.35
CA VAL A 260 -5.43 12.83 3.18
C VAL A 260 -4.69 12.84 4.50
N ALA A 261 -3.98 13.93 4.79
CA ALA A 261 -3.17 14.12 5.98
C ALA A 261 -3.69 15.33 6.78
N LEU A 262 -4.42 15.05 7.86
CA LEU A 262 -5.05 16.08 8.71
C LEU A 262 -4.24 16.27 10.00
N ASN A 263 -3.74 17.49 10.23
CA ASN A 263 -3.06 17.90 11.46
C ASN A 263 -1.93 16.93 11.85
N GLY A 264 -1.00 16.66 10.94
CA GLY A 264 0.17 15.79 11.15
C GLY A 264 1.49 16.47 10.83
N HIS A 265 2.59 15.73 11.01
CA HIS A 265 3.95 16.24 10.85
C HIS A 265 4.75 15.36 9.89
N MET A 266 5.08 15.89 8.71
CA MET A 266 5.72 15.11 7.64
C MET A 266 7.12 14.57 8.00
N GLY A 267 7.81 15.20 8.95
CA GLY A 267 9.13 14.76 9.41
C GLY A 267 9.13 13.50 10.31
N VAL A 268 8.00 13.07 10.88
CA VAL A 268 7.97 12.00 11.90
C VAL A 268 8.57 10.70 11.38
N GLY A 269 8.27 10.31 10.14
CA GLY A 269 8.84 9.09 9.57
C GLY A 269 10.37 9.12 9.48
N SER A 270 10.97 10.29 9.31
CA SER A 270 12.42 10.47 9.31
C SER A 270 13.00 10.60 10.72
N LEU A 271 12.38 11.43 11.56
CA LEU A 271 12.84 11.75 12.91
C LEU A 271 12.73 10.55 13.84
N ASP A 272 11.58 9.88 13.83
CA ASP A 272 11.28 8.78 14.75
C ASP A 272 11.59 7.43 14.10
N GLY A 273 11.09 7.22 12.88
CA GLY A 273 11.28 5.97 12.12
C GLY A 273 12.66 5.80 11.49
N LYS A 274 13.48 6.86 11.48
CA LYS A 274 14.81 6.87 10.83
C LYS A 274 14.75 6.53 9.33
N LEU A 275 13.61 6.79 8.68
CA LEU A 275 13.39 6.45 7.28
C LEU A 275 13.86 7.56 6.34
N PRO A 276 14.34 7.21 5.13
CA PRO A 276 14.84 8.17 4.16
C PRO A 276 13.68 8.79 3.35
N THR A 277 13.08 9.87 3.86
CA THR A 277 11.94 10.54 3.23
C THR A 277 12.33 11.79 2.46
N TYR A 278 11.68 12.02 1.31
CA TYR A 278 11.96 13.14 0.40
C TYR A 278 10.66 13.77 -0.08
N VAL A 279 10.50 15.08 0.12
CA VAL A 279 9.22 15.76 -0.15
C VAL A 279 8.82 15.75 -1.62
N ASN A 280 9.79 15.82 -2.55
CA ASN A 280 9.53 15.79 -3.99
C ASN A 280 8.86 14.48 -4.44
N ASN A 281 8.96 13.40 -3.66
CA ASN A 281 8.34 12.13 -4.00
C ASN A 281 6.80 12.21 -4.00
N MET A 282 6.23 13.15 -3.24
CA MET A 282 4.79 13.43 -3.23
C MET A 282 4.27 14.01 -4.57
N ALA A 283 5.14 14.28 -5.54
CA ALA A 283 4.71 14.55 -6.93
C ALA A 283 3.94 13.35 -7.54
N ASN A 284 4.22 12.13 -7.09
CA ASN A 284 3.69 10.90 -7.68
C ASN A 284 2.42 10.39 -6.99
N THR A 285 2.10 10.91 -5.81
CA THR A 285 0.91 10.57 -5.02
C THR A 285 0.34 11.85 -4.40
N PRO A 286 -0.74 12.42 -4.96
CA PRO A 286 -1.34 13.65 -4.48
C PRO A 286 -1.70 13.60 -3.00
N VAL A 287 -1.46 14.70 -2.27
CA VAL A 287 -1.75 14.81 -0.84
C VAL A 287 -2.72 15.96 -0.56
N TYR A 288 -3.81 15.70 0.16
CA TYR A 288 -4.66 16.70 0.78
C TYR A 288 -4.16 16.96 2.19
N ALA A 289 -3.57 18.12 2.43
CA ALA A 289 -2.99 18.47 3.73
C ALA A 289 -3.86 19.51 4.45
N VAL A 290 -4.06 19.33 5.75
CA VAL A 290 -4.69 20.34 6.62
C VAL A 290 -3.82 20.58 7.83
N THR A 291 -3.71 21.85 8.24
CA THR A 291 -3.23 22.25 9.56
C THR A 291 -4.22 23.20 10.22
N THR A 292 -4.25 23.22 11.55
CA THR A 292 -5.08 24.16 12.33
C THR A 292 -4.24 25.13 13.16
N ASP A 293 -4.74 26.36 13.32
CA ASP A 293 -4.02 27.48 13.91
C ASP A 293 -3.73 27.35 15.42
N LYS A 294 -4.64 26.72 16.19
CA LYS A 294 -4.52 26.49 17.64
C LYS A 294 -4.22 25.03 17.98
N ASP A 295 -3.67 24.27 17.02
CA ASP A 295 -3.18 22.92 17.28
C ASP A 295 -2.02 22.95 18.29
N GLY A 296 -2.19 22.31 19.45
CA GLY A 296 -1.15 22.26 20.49
C GLY A 296 -0.03 21.25 20.22
N LEU A 297 -0.15 20.42 19.17
CA LEU A 297 0.87 19.47 18.74
C LEU A 297 1.60 19.96 17.48
N TYR A 298 0.84 20.34 16.46
CA TYR A 298 1.33 20.64 15.11
C TYR A 298 0.71 21.94 14.56
N PRO A 299 0.95 23.09 15.22
CA PRO A 299 0.32 24.37 14.84
C PRO A 299 0.68 24.80 13.42
N THR A 300 -0.29 25.40 12.72
CA THR A 300 -0.10 26.00 11.39
C THR A 300 1.12 26.92 11.33
N ALA A 301 1.38 27.70 12.40
CA ALA A 301 2.52 28.63 12.46
C ALA A 301 3.88 27.95 12.28
N VAL A 302 4.00 26.66 12.61
CA VAL A 302 5.22 25.86 12.45
C VAL A 302 5.13 24.98 11.20
N MET A 303 3.99 24.30 11.00
CA MET A 303 3.86 23.28 9.95
C MET A 303 3.72 23.85 8.54
N SER A 304 3.14 25.04 8.37
CA SER A 304 2.90 25.65 7.05
C SER A 304 4.16 25.76 6.20
N ARG A 305 5.27 26.21 6.79
CA ARG A 305 6.57 26.33 6.10
C ARG A 305 7.08 25.01 5.56
N THR A 306 6.80 23.89 6.24
CA THR A 306 7.20 22.55 5.77
C THR A 306 6.40 22.12 4.55
N ILE A 307 5.11 22.46 4.51
CA ILE A 307 4.21 22.17 3.38
C ILE A 307 4.54 23.07 2.18
N GLU A 308 4.81 24.35 2.42
CA GLU A 308 5.24 25.31 1.40
C GLU A 308 6.54 24.87 0.74
N MET A 309 7.55 24.51 1.54
CA MET A 309 8.82 23.96 1.04
C MET A 309 8.61 22.69 0.20
N ALA A 310 7.70 21.80 0.61
CA ALA A 310 7.35 20.61 -0.17
C ALA A 310 6.73 20.98 -1.53
N ILE A 311 5.80 21.94 -1.57
CA ILE A 311 5.18 22.43 -2.82
C ILE A 311 6.23 23.06 -3.74
N GLU A 312 7.14 23.87 -3.19
CA GLU A 312 8.27 24.46 -3.93
C GLU A 312 9.21 23.39 -4.49
N ALA A 313 9.39 22.28 -3.78
CA ALA A 313 10.14 21.10 -4.23
C ALA A 313 9.40 20.26 -5.29
N GLY A 314 8.20 20.65 -5.70
CA GLY A 314 7.39 19.98 -6.73
C GLY A 314 6.42 18.93 -6.21
N ALA A 315 6.18 18.86 -4.90
CA ALA A 315 5.14 17.99 -4.34
C ALA A 315 3.74 18.39 -4.82
N ASN A 316 2.88 17.40 -5.09
CA ASN A 316 1.48 17.65 -5.42
C ASN A 316 0.64 17.69 -4.15
N VAL A 317 0.60 18.85 -3.48
CA VAL A 317 -0.15 19.06 -2.23
C VAL A 317 -1.27 20.06 -2.43
N PHE A 318 -2.50 19.63 -2.15
CA PHE A 318 -3.63 20.53 -1.95
C PHE A 318 -3.70 20.89 -0.46
N TYR A 319 -3.26 22.10 -0.11
CA TYR A 319 -3.09 22.51 1.28
C TYR A 319 -4.21 23.45 1.76
N ARG A 320 -4.73 23.21 2.96
CA ARG A 320 -5.63 24.12 3.67
C ARG A 320 -5.12 24.45 5.06
N GLN A 321 -5.17 25.72 5.41
CA GLN A 321 -4.98 26.21 6.77
C GLN A 321 -6.35 26.59 7.34
N LEU A 322 -6.75 25.98 8.44
CA LEU A 322 -8.06 26.17 9.05
C LEU A 322 -7.93 26.71 10.48
N ALA A 323 -9.01 27.30 10.99
CA ALA A 323 -9.11 27.59 12.41
C ALA A 323 -9.51 26.31 13.18
N GLY A 324 -8.86 26.03 14.31
CA GLY A 324 -9.18 24.86 15.12
C GLY A 324 -8.05 24.45 16.07
N THR A 325 -8.33 23.45 16.91
CA THR A 325 -7.32 22.82 17.79
C THR A 325 -6.84 21.51 17.17
N HIS A 326 -6.18 20.64 17.96
CA HIS A 326 -5.79 19.30 17.54
C HIS A 326 -6.98 18.34 17.52
N SER A 327 -8.01 18.68 16.74
CA SER A 327 -9.24 17.91 16.55
C SER A 327 -9.69 17.98 15.09
N PHE A 328 -10.55 17.04 14.68
CA PHE A 328 -11.17 17.06 13.34
C PHE A 328 -12.60 17.64 13.39
N ASP A 329 -12.82 18.72 14.15
CA ASP A 329 -14.15 19.31 14.34
C ASP A 329 -14.68 20.07 13.09
N TYR A 330 -13.84 20.19 12.07
CA TYR A 330 -14.15 20.80 10.77
C TYR A 330 -14.60 19.77 9.71
N ASP A 331 -14.92 18.54 10.13
CA ASP A 331 -15.33 17.44 9.27
C ASP A 331 -16.51 17.79 8.35
N LYS A 332 -17.56 18.41 8.88
CA LYS A 332 -18.79 18.74 8.12
C LYS A 332 -18.51 19.63 6.91
N THR A 333 -17.56 20.56 7.03
CA THR A 333 -17.19 21.48 5.95
C THR A 333 -16.15 20.89 5.01
N GLU A 334 -15.23 20.08 5.53
CA GLU A 334 -14.07 19.60 4.76
C GLU A 334 -14.32 18.26 4.07
N LEU A 335 -15.14 17.35 4.63
CA LEU A 335 -15.42 16.05 4.02
C LEU A 335 -15.92 16.14 2.56
N PRO A 336 -16.83 17.07 2.18
CA PRO A 336 -17.23 17.22 0.78
C PRO A 336 -16.08 17.65 -0.15
N VAL A 337 -15.12 18.42 0.36
CA VAL A 337 -13.94 18.87 -0.40
C VAL A 337 -12.96 17.71 -0.54
N ILE A 338 -12.70 16.99 0.55
CA ILE A 338 -11.90 15.76 0.57
C ILE A 338 -12.48 14.73 -0.40
N ASN A 339 -13.81 14.53 -0.41
CA ASN A 339 -14.46 13.61 -1.34
C ASN A 339 -14.15 13.93 -2.80
N ARG A 340 -14.32 15.21 -3.19
CA ARG A 340 -14.01 15.66 -4.55
C ARG A 340 -12.52 15.53 -4.88
N PHE A 341 -11.65 15.76 -3.91
CA PHE A 341 -10.22 15.56 -4.09
C PHE A 341 -9.90 14.09 -4.37
N LEU A 342 -10.40 13.17 -3.56
CA LEU A 342 -10.18 11.73 -3.74
C LEU A 342 -10.73 11.25 -5.09
N ASP A 343 -11.97 11.58 -5.42
CA ASP A 343 -12.62 11.19 -6.69
C ASP A 343 -11.87 11.67 -7.93
N ARG A 344 -11.26 12.86 -7.88
CA ARG A 344 -10.47 13.44 -8.99
C ARG A 344 -9.06 12.89 -9.11
N ASN A 345 -8.59 12.12 -8.14
CA ASN A 345 -7.22 11.61 -8.12
C ASN A 345 -7.20 10.07 -8.08
N PRO A 346 -7.73 9.38 -9.12
CA PRO A 346 -7.41 7.98 -9.30
C PRO A 346 -5.92 7.83 -9.61
N ARG A 347 -5.35 6.70 -9.19
CA ARG A 347 -3.94 6.37 -9.39
C ARG A 347 -3.63 6.33 -10.88
N ARG A 348 -2.55 7.00 -11.28
CA ARG A 348 -2.00 6.88 -12.63
C ARG A 348 -0.99 5.73 -12.62
N VAL A 349 -1.38 4.56 -13.14
CA VAL A 349 -0.52 3.37 -13.20
C VAL A 349 0.78 3.66 -13.97
N SER A 350 0.66 4.32 -15.12
CA SER A 350 1.76 4.57 -16.06
C SER A 350 1.92 6.06 -16.34
N PRO A 351 2.41 6.87 -15.38
CA PRO A 351 2.59 8.30 -15.61
C PRO A 351 3.70 8.55 -16.64
N VAL A 352 3.52 9.56 -17.50
CA VAL A 352 4.51 9.97 -18.51
C VAL A 352 5.84 10.42 -17.89
N GLN A 353 5.79 10.99 -16.69
CA GLN A 353 6.96 11.50 -15.98
C GLN A 353 6.96 11.00 -14.53
N ILE A 354 8.15 10.64 -14.05
CA ILE A 354 8.43 10.28 -12.66
C ILE A 354 9.59 11.13 -12.18
N SER A 355 9.44 11.73 -11.00
CA SER A 355 10.56 12.29 -10.23
C SER A 355 10.64 11.49 -8.93
N TRP A 356 11.74 10.78 -8.73
CA TRP A 356 11.88 9.86 -7.60
C TRP A 356 13.24 9.99 -6.94
N GLU A 357 13.25 10.04 -5.62
CA GLU A 357 14.45 10.07 -4.80
C GLU A 357 14.40 8.96 -3.74
N ALA A 358 15.49 8.21 -3.59
CA ALA A 358 15.57 7.12 -2.62
C ALA A 358 16.92 7.14 -1.91
N GLY A 359 16.89 7.07 -0.57
CA GLY A 359 18.06 6.86 0.29
C GLY A 359 18.28 5.40 0.70
N SER A 360 17.37 4.52 0.30
CA SER A 360 17.47 3.07 0.49
C SER A 360 16.78 2.36 -0.67
N THR A 361 17.38 1.27 -1.15
CA THR A 361 16.82 0.45 -2.23
C THR A 361 15.52 -0.26 -1.81
N ASN A 362 15.25 -0.41 -0.51
CA ASN A 362 13.98 -0.92 0.00
C ASN A 362 12.79 -0.01 -0.37
N PHE A 363 13.05 1.26 -0.65
CA PHE A 363 12.07 2.25 -1.10
C PHE A 363 12.43 2.81 -2.50
N GLY A 364 13.16 2.01 -3.29
CA GLY A 364 13.67 2.44 -4.59
C GLY A 364 12.61 2.51 -5.69
N ARG A 365 11.45 1.84 -5.51
CA ARG A 365 10.40 1.70 -6.53
C ARG A 365 9.38 2.84 -6.49
N CYS A 366 9.07 3.38 -7.66
CA CYS A 366 7.96 4.28 -7.93
C CYS A 366 7.38 3.95 -9.30
N ARG A 367 6.12 3.51 -9.33
CA ARG A 367 5.38 3.19 -10.56
C ARG A 367 6.17 2.21 -11.42
N TRP A 368 6.50 2.59 -12.65
CA TRP A 368 7.21 1.75 -13.61
C TRP A 368 8.73 1.81 -13.48
N LEU A 369 9.29 2.41 -12.42
CA LEU A 369 10.72 2.67 -12.29
C LEU A 369 11.23 2.33 -10.88
N GLU A 370 12.44 1.78 -10.78
CA GLU A 370 13.10 1.51 -9.50
C GLU A 370 14.58 1.89 -9.53
N ILE A 371 15.02 2.58 -8.49
CA ILE A 371 16.44 2.76 -8.14
C ILE A 371 16.90 1.50 -7.42
N ALA A 372 17.63 0.63 -8.13
CA ALA A 372 18.07 -0.66 -7.61
C ALA A 372 19.45 -0.62 -6.93
N LYS A 373 20.21 0.47 -7.11
CA LYS A 373 21.51 0.69 -6.47
C LYS A 373 21.80 2.18 -6.34
N ILE A 374 22.34 2.57 -5.18
CA ILE A 374 22.74 3.95 -4.86
C ILE A 374 24.27 3.99 -4.75
N LEU A 375 24.90 4.96 -5.40
CA LEU A 375 26.34 5.15 -5.42
C LEU A 375 26.77 6.21 -4.40
N PRO A 376 27.85 5.98 -3.62
CA PRO A 376 28.37 6.96 -2.66
C PRO A 376 29.28 7.99 -3.34
N VAL A 377 28.82 8.59 -4.44
CA VAL A 377 29.56 9.59 -5.22
C VAL A 377 29.00 10.99 -4.97
N LYS A 378 29.69 12.02 -5.47
CA LYS A 378 29.20 13.40 -5.40
C LYS A 378 27.84 13.49 -6.12
N ALA A 379 26.88 14.21 -5.54
CA ALA A 379 25.61 14.48 -6.20
C ALA A 379 25.83 15.40 -7.41
N GLU A 380 24.94 15.29 -8.39
CA GLU A 380 24.91 16.24 -9.49
C GLU A 380 24.44 17.61 -8.97
N PRO A 381 24.86 18.74 -9.56
CA PRO A 381 24.49 20.07 -9.06
C PRO A 381 22.97 20.33 -8.97
N TRP A 382 22.17 19.68 -9.82
CA TRP A 382 20.71 19.81 -9.83
C TRP A 382 20.02 18.93 -8.77
N HIS A 383 20.74 18.00 -8.14
CA HIS A 383 20.23 17.14 -7.08
C HIS A 383 20.22 17.92 -5.76
N VAL A 384 19.18 18.72 -5.57
CA VAL A 384 18.95 19.52 -4.36
C VAL A 384 18.24 18.69 -3.29
N ASP A 385 18.77 18.71 -2.06
CA ASP A 385 18.09 18.19 -0.87
C ASP A 385 17.12 19.26 -0.34
N HIS A 386 15.83 19.00 -0.48
CA HIS A 386 14.78 19.87 0.05
C HIS A 386 14.53 19.52 1.51
N ASN A 387 15.08 20.33 2.40
CA ASN A 387 15.05 20.14 3.84
C ASN A 387 14.93 21.49 4.55
N LEU A 388 14.52 21.46 5.81
CA LEU A 388 14.32 22.67 6.60
C LEU A 388 14.88 22.47 8.01
N GLU A 389 15.60 23.47 8.50
CA GLU A 389 16.03 23.52 9.89
C GLU A 389 14.86 23.98 10.77
N MET A 390 14.41 23.08 11.63
CA MET A 390 13.29 23.24 12.53
C MET A 390 13.79 23.63 13.92
N VAL A 391 12.93 24.30 14.67
CA VAL A 391 13.19 24.69 16.05
C VAL A 391 12.42 23.73 16.97
N SER A 392 13.12 23.09 17.92
CA SER A 392 12.51 22.32 19.00
C SER A 392 12.04 23.27 20.09
N ASP A 393 10.99 24.04 19.82
CA ASP A 393 10.42 25.02 20.76
C ASP A 393 9.38 24.39 21.70
N ARG A 394 8.84 23.23 21.35
CA ARG A 394 7.87 22.51 22.17
C ARG A 394 8.49 22.03 23.48
N ILE A 395 7.86 22.41 24.59
CA ILE A 395 8.28 22.02 25.95
C ILE A 395 7.64 20.69 26.31
N THR A 396 8.47 19.65 26.36
CA THR A 396 8.10 18.33 26.89
C THR A 396 8.84 18.08 28.19
N ILE A 397 8.09 17.87 29.29
CA ILE A 397 8.67 17.53 30.59
C ILE A 397 9.28 16.12 30.52
N GLY A 398 8.62 15.18 29.84
CA GLY A 398 9.18 13.84 29.55
C GLY A 398 8.66 12.72 30.44
N PHE A 399 7.36 12.72 30.74
CA PHE A 399 6.72 11.64 31.49
C PHE A 399 5.32 11.32 30.92
N MET A 400 4.83 10.11 31.20
CA MET A 400 3.47 9.66 30.89
C MET A 400 2.60 9.83 32.12
N PRO A 401 1.52 10.63 32.07
CA PRO A 401 0.66 10.85 33.22
C PRO A 401 -0.34 9.71 33.42
N GLU A 402 -0.72 9.50 34.67
CA GLU A 402 -1.79 8.60 35.10
C GLU A 402 -2.85 9.36 35.89
N THR A 403 -4.04 8.77 36.00
CA THR A 403 -5.15 9.33 36.76
C THR A 403 -4.83 9.33 38.25
N ALA A 404 -5.04 10.48 38.91
CA ALA A 404 -4.93 10.63 40.35
C ALA A 404 -6.19 11.33 40.89
N SER A 405 -6.48 11.14 42.18
CA SER A 405 -7.58 11.83 42.86
C SER A 405 -7.30 13.33 43.05
N SER A 406 -6.02 13.73 43.09
CA SER A 406 -5.58 15.12 43.13
C SER A 406 -4.13 15.19 42.63
N GLY A 407 -3.82 16.19 41.79
CA GLY A 407 -2.53 16.33 41.14
C GLY A 407 -2.39 15.45 39.90
N VAL A 408 -1.18 15.34 39.37
CA VAL A 408 -0.87 14.50 38.20
C VAL A 408 0.07 13.39 38.62
N ARG A 409 -0.39 12.14 38.62
CA ARG A 409 0.47 10.97 38.89
C ARG A 409 1.39 10.72 37.70
N VAL A 410 2.64 10.43 37.98
CA VAL A 410 3.65 10.04 37.01
C VAL A 410 3.60 8.52 36.85
N GLY A 411 3.12 8.03 35.72
CA GLY A 411 3.14 6.59 35.42
C GLY A 411 4.52 6.11 34.98
N LYS A 412 5.10 6.80 33.99
CA LYS A 412 6.44 6.48 33.47
C LYS A 412 7.24 7.74 33.20
N VAL A 413 8.51 7.73 33.58
CA VAL A 413 9.48 8.75 33.17
C VAL A 413 10.25 8.25 31.95
N LEU A 414 10.42 9.14 30.95
CA LEU A 414 11.14 8.82 29.72
C LEU A 414 12.63 9.15 29.91
N ASP A 415 13.49 8.23 29.48
CA ASP A 415 14.94 8.40 29.55
C ASP A 415 15.42 9.64 28.77
N GLU A 416 16.54 10.22 29.20
CA GLU A 416 17.19 11.40 28.58
C GLU A 416 16.35 12.69 28.53
N THR A 417 15.14 12.69 29.12
CA THR A 417 14.26 13.87 29.17
C THR A 417 14.54 14.80 30.35
N PHE A 418 13.89 15.97 30.37
CA PHE A 418 13.95 16.91 31.49
C PHE A 418 13.51 16.26 32.81
N ALA A 419 12.40 15.52 32.81
CA ALA A 419 11.87 14.79 33.96
C ALA A 419 12.90 13.85 34.58
N ALA A 420 13.55 13.03 33.74
CA ALA A 420 14.61 12.13 34.19
C ALA A 420 15.79 12.91 34.78
N LYS A 421 16.21 14.00 34.13
CA LYS A 421 17.35 14.84 34.55
C LYS A 421 17.11 15.54 35.89
N ILE A 422 15.89 15.92 36.22
CA ILE A 422 15.54 16.55 37.51
C ILE A 422 15.20 15.54 38.61
N GLY A 423 15.21 14.24 38.31
CA GLY A 423 14.97 13.18 39.28
C GLY A 423 13.50 12.86 39.55
N LEU A 424 12.62 13.14 38.60
CA LEU A 424 11.23 12.65 38.62
C LEU A 424 11.24 11.12 38.47
N VAL A 425 10.38 10.41 39.20
CA VAL A 425 10.25 8.95 39.10
C VAL A 425 8.77 8.54 38.97
N ALA A 426 8.55 7.28 38.58
CA ALA A 426 7.21 6.69 38.60
C ALA A 426 6.60 6.77 40.01
N ASP A 427 5.28 6.90 40.07
CA ASP A 427 4.45 7.10 41.27
C ASP A 427 4.57 8.47 41.98
N ASP A 428 5.43 9.38 41.51
CA ASP A 428 5.39 10.77 41.96
C ASP A 428 4.03 11.41 41.61
N VAL A 429 3.47 12.24 42.49
CA VAL A 429 2.25 13.01 42.21
C VAL A 429 2.60 14.49 42.17
N ILE A 430 2.60 15.08 40.97
CA ILE A 430 2.88 16.50 40.75
C ILE A 430 1.70 17.33 41.28
N ILE A 431 1.97 18.22 42.23
CA ILE A 431 0.99 19.10 42.88
C ILE A 431 1.27 20.59 42.65
N GLY A 432 2.40 20.93 42.02
CA GLY A 432 2.77 22.30 41.72
C GLY A 432 3.82 22.39 40.62
N VAL A 433 3.80 23.51 39.88
CA VAL A 433 4.84 23.92 38.93
C VAL A 433 5.16 25.38 39.19
N ASN A 434 6.41 25.70 39.49
CA ASN A 434 6.83 27.03 39.92
C ASN A 434 5.92 27.54 41.05
N GLN A 435 5.14 28.60 40.80
CA GLN A 435 4.19 29.17 41.76
C GLN A 435 2.73 28.69 41.56
N SER A 436 2.49 27.89 40.52
CA SER A 436 1.15 27.42 40.15
C SER A 436 0.83 26.10 40.85
N LYS A 437 -0.38 26.00 41.40
CA LYS A 437 -0.92 24.76 41.95
C LYS A 437 -1.43 23.86 40.82
N ILE A 438 -1.14 22.57 40.89
CA ILE A 438 -1.60 21.58 39.91
C ILE A 438 -2.56 20.62 40.59
N GLU A 439 -3.82 20.60 40.14
CA GLU A 439 -4.82 19.62 40.60
C GLU A 439 -5.18 18.61 39.51
N THR A 440 -5.03 19.02 38.25
CA THR A 440 -5.37 18.24 37.06
C THR A 440 -4.29 18.35 35.99
N LEU A 441 -4.35 17.46 35.00
CA LEU A 441 -3.52 17.54 33.80
C LEU A 441 -3.68 18.86 33.06
N LYS A 442 -4.90 19.42 33.05
CA LYS A 442 -5.19 20.70 32.42
C LYS A 442 -4.44 21.85 33.10
N ASP A 443 -4.32 21.83 34.42
CA ASP A 443 -3.56 22.85 35.16
C ASP A 443 -2.08 22.77 34.81
N LEU A 444 -1.56 21.54 34.63
CA LEU A 444 -0.17 21.32 34.21
C LEU A 444 0.07 21.84 32.78
N ASP A 445 -0.88 21.64 31.87
CA ASP A 445 -0.80 22.20 30.52
C ASP A 445 -0.83 23.73 30.54
N VAL A 446 -1.72 24.34 31.34
CA VAL A 446 -1.76 25.80 31.54
C VAL A 446 -0.46 26.31 32.15
N ALA A 447 0.13 25.61 33.12
CA ALA A 447 1.40 26.01 33.73
C ALA A 447 2.59 25.96 32.76
N LYS A 448 2.47 25.23 31.65
CA LYS A 448 3.45 25.23 30.56
C LYS A 448 3.21 26.36 29.55
N GLU A 449 2.02 26.96 29.53
CA GLU A 449 1.73 28.08 28.64
C GLU A 449 2.62 29.29 28.99
N GLY A 450 3.33 29.83 27.99
CA GLY A 450 4.18 31.01 28.16
C GLY A 450 5.58 30.74 28.72
N VAL A 451 5.86 29.53 29.20
CA VAL A 451 7.23 29.09 29.52
C VAL A 451 8.01 28.87 28.21
N LYS A 452 9.31 29.16 28.22
CA LYS A 452 10.22 28.94 27.09
C LYS A 452 11.31 27.93 27.42
N ARG A 453 11.86 27.30 26.39
CA ARG A 453 13.12 26.56 26.49
C ARG A 453 14.18 27.46 27.14
N GLY A 454 14.98 26.88 28.04
CA GLY A 454 15.93 27.63 28.88
C GLY A 454 15.33 28.30 30.12
N ASP A 455 14.01 28.33 30.34
CA ASP A 455 13.41 28.89 31.56
C ASP A 455 13.53 27.94 32.76
N GLN A 456 13.42 28.50 33.96
CA GLN A 456 13.28 27.74 35.19
C GLN A 456 11.90 27.05 35.23
N PHE A 457 11.89 25.76 35.58
CA PHE A 457 10.68 24.95 35.65
C PHE A 457 10.76 23.97 36.82
N ASP A 458 10.43 24.47 37.99
CA ASP A 458 10.52 23.71 39.24
C ASP A 458 9.22 22.93 39.48
N LEU A 459 9.32 21.65 39.79
CA LEU A 459 8.18 20.79 40.11
C LEU A 459 8.06 20.63 41.63
N THR A 460 6.85 20.83 42.15
CA THR A 460 6.50 20.41 43.51
C THR A 460 5.65 19.15 43.44
N LEU A 461 6.07 18.09 44.11
CA LEU A 461 5.42 16.78 44.04
C LEU A 461 5.32 16.09 45.40
N MET A 462 4.46 15.08 45.48
CA MET A 462 4.40 14.13 46.58
C MET A 462 5.05 12.81 46.14
N ARG A 463 6.04 12.35 46.89
CA ARG A 463 6.64 11.01 46.74
C ARG A 463 6.31 10.20 47.98
N GLY A 464 5.32 9.32 47.86
CA GLY A 464 4.69 8.70 49.03
C GLY A 464 4.05 9.77 49.92
N ALA A 465 4.51 9.91 51.16
CA ALA A 465 4.02 10.91 52.12
C ALA A 465 4.87 12.20 52.16
N GLU A 466 5.99 12.24 51.44
CA GLU A 466 6.93 13.36 51.48
C GLU A 466 6.66 14.36 50.36
N LYS A 467 6.71 15.66 50.68
CA LYS A 467 6.63 16.74 49.71
C LYS A 467 8.04 17.10 49.24
N ILE A 468 8.31 16.93 47.95
CA ILE A 468 9.62 17.17 47.32
C ILE A 468 9.50 18.32 46.32
N GLU A 469 10.55 19.14 46.24
CA GLU A 469 10.73 20.15 45.20
C GLU A 469 11.89 19.73 44.30
N LEU A 470 11.61 19.49 43.02
CA LEU A 470 12.61 19.19 41.99
C LEU A 470 12.86 20.43 41.15
N LYS A 471 14.09 20.94 41.18
CA LYS A 471 14.46 22.16 40.47
C LYS A 471 15.16 21.84 39.16
N GLY A 472 14.85 22.61 38.13
CA GLY A 472 15.48 22.42 36.83
C GLY A 472 15.25 23.57 35.88
N ARG A 473 16.16 23.68 34.92
CA ARG A 473 16.02 24.55 33.77
C ARG A 473 15.62 23.70 32.57
N LEU A 474 14.59 24.12 31.84
CA LEU A 474 14.20 23.45 30.61
C LEU A 474 15.37 23.45 29.63
N PRO A 475 15.51 22.41 28.77
CA PRO A 475 16.57 22.38 27.77
C PRO A 475 16.60 23.65 26.94
N GLU A 476 17.77 24.05 26.46
CA GLU A 476 17.88 25.15 25.50
C GLU A 476 17.17 24.81 24.18
N VAL A 477 16.91 25.84 23.38
CA VAL A 477 16.36 25.66 22.03
C VAL A 477 17.34 24.83 21.21
N GLU A 478 16.85 23.73 20.65
CA GLU A 478 17.62 22.85 19.79
C GLU A 478 17.13 22.99 18.35
N LEU A 479 18.06 23.17 17.42
CA LEU A 479 17.80 23.15 15.99
C LEU A 479 17.98 21.73 15.47
N PHE A 480 17.08 21.28 14.61
CA PHE A 480 17.15 19.96 13.99
C PHE A 480 16.68 20.02 12.54
N ASN A 481 17.23 19.16 11.68
CA ASN A 481 16.73 19.04 10.31
C ASN A 481 15.41 18.27 10.30
N LEU A 482 14.40 18.78 9.58
CA LEU A 482 13.09 18.14 9.40
C LEU A 482 13.21 16.69 8.93
N PHE A 483 14.17 16.44 8.03
CA PHE A 483 14.54 15.10 7.59
C PHE A 483 15.99 14.82 7.90
N MET A 484 16.25 13.69 8.57
CA MET A 484 17.61 13.25 8.85
C MET A 484 18.23 12.58 7.63
N ARG A 485 19.51 12.82 7.42
CA ARG A 485 20.29 12.28 6.30
C ARG A 485 21.46 11.46 6.84
N ASN A 486 21.27 10.15 6.94
CA ASN A 486 22.28 9.23 7.45
C ASN A 486 23.10 8.56 6.33
N ALA A 487 22.64 8.66 5.08
CA ALA A 487 23.28 8.10 3.90
C ALA A 487 22.96 8.95 2.64
N PRO A 488 23.76 8.85 1.57
CA PRO A 488 23.44 9.49 0.29
C PRO A 488 22.13 8.97 -0.31
N SER A 489 21.36 9.85 -0.94
CA SER A 489 20.24 9.49 -1.83
C SER A 489 20.67 9.43 -3.28
N ALA A 490 19.93 8.66 -4.08
CA ALA A 490 19.92 8.79 -5.54
C ALA A 490 18.60 9.42 -5.99
N LYS A 491 18.68 10.28 -7.01
CA LYS A 491 17.53 10.99 -7.57
C LYS A 491 17.49 10.80 -9.07
N ILE A 492 16.29 10.57 -9.60
CA ILE A 492 16.03 10.43 -11.03
C ILE A 492 14.81 11.24 -11.44
N ILE A 493 14.90 11.81 -12.63
CA ILE A 493 13.78 12.38 -13.36
C ILE A 493 13.67 11.60 -14.67
N ALA A 494 12.61 10.82 -14.81
CA ALA A 494 12.37 9.97 -15.96
C ALA A 494 11.15 10.45 -16.73
N ARG A 495 11.23 10.41 -18.06
CA ARG A 495 10.14 10.72 -18.97
C ARG A 495 10.03 9.62 -20.01
N GLN A 496 8.82 9.12 -20.23
CA GLN A 496 8.53 8.12 -21.24
C GLN A 496 7.62 8.69 -22.32
N ILE A 497 7.98 8.47 -23.59
CA ILE A 497 7.18 8.83 -24.76
C ILE A 497 7.30 7.68 -25.77
N GLY A 498 6.18 7.00 -26.03
CA GLY A 498 6.16 5.79 -26.86
C GLY A 498 7.17 4.76 -26.35
N ASN A 499 8.01 4.23 -27.23
CA ASN A 499 9.02 3.24 -26.84
C ASN A 499 10.32 3.84 -26.28
N SER A 500 10.39 5.15 -26.08
CA SER A 500 11.59 5.83 -25.57
C SER A 500 11.42 6.28 -24.11
N VAL A 501 12.43 6.01 -23.29
CA VAL A 501 12.56 6.52 -21.92
C VAL A 501 13.83 7.36 -21.82
N SER A 502 13.68 8.60 -21.37
CA SER A 502 14.79 9.50 -21.05
C SER A 502 14.89 9.68 -19.55
N ILE A 503 16.06 9.39 -18.99
CA ILE A 503 16.33 9.46 -17.55
C ILE A 503 17.49 10.42 -17.32
N THR A 504 17.25 11.45 -16.53
CA THR A 504 18.33 12.24 -15.91
C THR A 504 18.48 11.75 -14.49
N GLY A 505 19.69 11.35 -14.09
CA GLY A 505 19.92 10.73 -12.79
C GLY A 505 21.19 11.19 -12.12
N SER A 506 21.17 11.11 -10.79
CA SER A 506 22.29 11.42 -9.91
C SER A 506 22.43 10.29 -8.89
N ARG A 507 23.66 9.79 -8.73
CA ARG A 507 24.02 8.70 -7.80
C ARG A 507 23.29 7.37 -8.02
N ALA A 508 22.54 7.19 -9.11
CA ALA A 508 21.96 5.88 -9.43
C ALA A 508 23.05 4.97 -10.01
N GLY A 509 23.25 3.80 -9.43
CA GLY A 509 24.20 2.79 -9.92
C GLY A 509 23.56 1.74 -10.81
N SER A 510 22.27 1.46 -10.61
CA SER A 510 21.50 0.55 -11.46
C SER A 510 20.03 0.90 -11.36
N LEU A 511 19.29 0.70 -12.43
CA LEU A 511 17.85 0.95 -12.51
C LEU A 511 17.11 -0.31 -12.94
N ARG A 512 15.83 -0.40 -12.55
CA ARG A 512 14.90 -1.36 -13.14
C ARG A 512 13.69 -0.63 -13.71
N LEU A 513 13.26 -1.02 -14.90
CA LEU A 513 12.02 -0.53 -15.51
C LEU A 513 11.01 -1.67 -15.58
N PHE A 514 9.78 -1.38 -15.20
CA PHE A 514 8.66 -2.31 -15.18
C PHE A 514 7.76 -2.01 -16.38
N ILE A 515 7.77 -2.91 -17.36
CA ILE A 515 7.18 -2.65 -18.68
C ILE A 515 5.71 -2.98 -18.65
N HIS A 516 4.86 -1.96 -18.82
CA HIS A 516 3.42 -2.13 -18.95
C HIS A 516 3.00 -2.05 -20.43
N PRO A 517 2.16 -2.97 -20.94
CA PRO A 517 1.77 -2.99 -22.36
C PRO A 517 0.95 -1.77 -22.79
N ASP A 518 0.25 -1.10 -21.86
CA ASP A 518 -0.42 0.19 -22.16
C ASP A 518 0.56 1.36 -22.35
N GLN A 519 1.83 1.17 -21.96
CA GLN A 519 2.87 2.20 -22.02
C GLN A 519 3.84 1.99 -23.18
N PHE A 520 4.13 0.73 -23.53
CA PHE A 520 5.15 0.35 -24.51
C PHE A 520 4.61 -0.60 -25.58
N ASN A 521 4.98 -0.39 -26.84
CA ASN A 521 4.76 -1.35 -27.92
C ASN A 521 5.82 -2.46 -27.83
N LEU A 522 5.41 -3.66 -27.42
CA LEU A 522 6.31 -4.80 -27.25
C LEU A 522 6.85 -5.39 -28.56
N ALA A 523 6.33 -4.95 -29.72
CA ALA A 523 6.83 -5.38 -31.04
C ALA A 523 8.01 -4.54 -31.53
N GLU A 524 8.34 -3.45 -30.84
CA GLU A 524 9.42 -2.52 -31.19
C GLU A 524 10.47 -2.49 -30.08
N ASN A 525 11.68 -2.02 -30.42
CA ASN A 525 12.72 -1.81 -29.42
C ASN A 525 12.25 -0.79 -28.39
N ILE A 526 12.47 -1.08 -27.11
CA ILE A 526 12.41 -0.06 -26.06
C ILE A 526 13.80 0.56 -25.96
N VAL A 527 13.87 1.89 -26.03
CA VAL A 527 15.12 2.63 -25.95
C VAL A 527 15.16 3.40 -24.63
N VAL A 528 16.17 3.16 -23.81
CA VAL A 528 16.40 3.87 -22.56
C VAL A 528 17.68 4.68 -22.68
N THR A 529 17.58 5.98 -22.41
CA THR A 529 18.72 6.89 -22.31
C THR A 529 18.89 7.33 -20.86
N TYR A 530 20.13 7.30 -20.36
CA TYR A 530 20.50 7.79 -19.05
C TYR A 530 21.57 8.87 -19.21
N ASN A 531 21.30 10.07 -18.69
CA ASN A 531 22.19 11.24 -18.81
C ASN A 531 22.70 11.47 -20.26
N GLY A 532 21.80 11.30 -21.24
CA GLY A 532 22.08 11.48 -22.66
C GLY A 532 22.71 10.28 -23.39
N THR A 533 23.06 9.20 -22.67
CA THR A 533 23.67 7.99 -23.27
C THR A 533 22.63 6.86 -23.37
N VAL A 534 22.58 6.15 -24.49
CA VAL A 534 21.73 4.95 -24.64
C VAL A 534 22.28 3.83 -23.76
N VAL A 535 21.50 3.39 -22.79
CA VAL A 535 21.85 2.32 -21.83
C VAL A 535 21.05 1.04 -22.04
N PHE A 536 19.98 1.09 -22.84
CA PHE A 536 19.23 -0.07 -23.29
C PHE A 536 18.58 0.23 -24.65
N ASN A 537 18.61 -0.73 -25.56
CA ASN A 537 17.95 -0.63 -26.88
C ASN A 537 17.71 -2.04 -27.42
N ASP A 538 16.59 -2.65 -27.04
CA ASP A 538 16.24 -3.99 -27.49
C ASP A 538 14.72 -4.23 -27.39
N ILE A 539 14.25 -5.28 -28.06
CA ILE A 539 12.89 -5.80 -27.90
C ILE A 539 12.80 -6.54 -26.56
N VAL A 540 11.81 -6.17 -25.75
CA VAL A 540 11.58 -6.80 -24.44
C VAL A 540 10.48 -7.85 -24.56
N LYS A 541 10.82 -9.09 -24.20
CA LYS A 541 9.85 -10.20 -24.17
C LYS A 541 9.13 -10.26 -22.81
N PRO A 542 7.81 -10.51 -22.80
CA PRO A 542 7.05 -10.80 -21.59
C PRO A 542 7.62 -11.99 -20.79
N ASP A 543 7.58 -11.86 -19.47
CA ASP A 543 7.95 -12.89 -18.49
C ASP A 543 6.75 -13.19 -17.59
N LEU A 544 6.13 -14.35 -17.83
CA LEU A 544 4.93 -14.80 -17.13
C LEU A 544 5.18 -15.11 -15.65
N SER A 545 6.39 -15.56 -15.29
CA SER A 545 6.74 -15.84 -13.90
C SER A 545 6.84 -14.53 -13.13
N PHE A 546 7.48 -13.53 -13.73
CA PHE A 546 7.56 -12.19 -13.18
C PHE A 546 6.18 -11.52 -13.04
N MET A 547 5.31 -11.65 -14.04
CA MET A 547 3.93 -11.16 -13.95
C MET A 547 3.17 -11.76 -12.76
N LEU A 548 3.24 -13.08 -12.61
CA LEU A 548 2.62 -13.79 -11.50
C LEU A 548 3.21 -13.38 -10.16
N GLU A 549 4.54 -13.26 -10.04
CA GLU A 549 5.20 -12.79 -8.83
C GLU A 549 4.72 -11.38 -8.43
N ASN A 550 4.71 -10.44 -9.37
CA ASN A 550 4.25 -9.08 -9.12
C ASN A 550 2.77 -9.06 -8.69
N TYR A 551 1.91 -9.83 -9.35
CA TYR A 551 0.52 -9.95 -8.95
C TYR A 551 0.38 -10.61 -7.57
N LEU A 552 1.16 -11.65 -7.29
CA LEU A 552 1.12 -12.37 -6.03
C LEU A 552 1.63 -11.54 -4.85
N LEU A 553 2.46 -10.52 -5.07
CA LEU A 553 2.87 -9.58 -4.03
C LEU A 553 1.79 -8.53 -3.74
N ASN A 554 1.20 -7.97 -4.81
CA ASN A 554 0.45 -6.72 -4.71
C ASN A 554 -1.07 -6.90 -4.80
N ARG A 555 -1.54 -8.01 -5.38
CA ARG A 555 -2.94 -8.28 -5.77
C ARG A 555 -3.56 -7.16 -6.62
N ASP A 556 -2.71 -6.43 -7.33
CA ASP A 556 -3.10 -5.31 -8.17
C ASP A 556 -3.37 -5.80 -9.59
N ARG A 557 -4.61 -5.65 -10.05
CA ARG A 557 -5.06 -6.10 -11.38
C ARG A 557 -4.86 -5.04 -12.46
N LYS A 558 -4.48 -3.82 -12.07
CA LYS A 558 -4.27 -2.68 -12.99
C LYS A 558 -2.79 -2.47 -13.26
N MET A 559 -1.94 -2.63 -12.24
CA MET A 559 -0.49 -2.52 -12.35
C MET A 559 0.15 -3.89 -12.59
N LEU A 560 -0.01 -4.41 -13.83
CA LEU A 560 0.47 -5.72 -14.26
C LEU A 560 1.62 -5.57 -15.28
N PRO A 561 2.85 -5.21 -14.85
CA PRO A 561 3.99 -5.15 -15.76
C PRO A 561 4.28 -6.55 -16.32
N VAL A 562 4.45 -6.63 -17.63
CA VAL A 562 4.67 -7.88 -18.37
C VAL A 562 6.14 -8.30 -18.38
N ALA A 563 7.05 -7.37 -18.13
CA ALA A 563 8.48 -7.62 -18.13
C ALA A 563 9.21 -6.62 -17.24
N LYS A 564 10.49 -6.92 -16.96
CA LYS A 564 11.39 -6.09 -16.18
C LYS A 564 12.71 -5.92 -16.92
N ILE A 565 13.09 -4.69 -17.22
CA ILE A 565 14.43 -4.36 -17.73
C ILE A 565 15.31 -4.07 -16.52
N SER A 566 16.51 -4.65 -16.47
CA SER A 566 17.52 -4.31 -15.47
C SER A 566 18.72 -3.67 -16.17
N ILE A 567 19.13 -2.49 -15.71
CA ILE A 567 20.17 -1.67 -16.33
C ILE A 567 21.24 -1.39 -15.29
N ASP A 568 22.47 -1.79 -15.56
CA ASP A 568 23.63 -1.35 -14.80
C ASP A 568 24.16 -0.05 -15.44
N LEU A 569 24.47 0.96 -14.62
CA LEU A 569 24.89 2.29 -15.07
C LEU A 569 26.40 2.51 -14.91
N GLN A 570 27.15 1.42 -14.67
CA GLN A 570 28.61 1.42 -14.55
C GLN A 570 29.34 1.68 -15.87
#